data_AF-A0AAE9E7D6-F1
#
_entry.id   AF-A0AAE9E7D6-F1
#
_cell.length_a   1.000
_cell.length_b   1.000
_cell.length_c   1.000
_cell.angle_alpha   90.00
_cell.angle_beta   90.00
_cell.angle_gamma   90.00
#
_symmetry.space_group_name_H-M   'P 1'
#
loop_
_entity.id
_entity.type
_entity.pdbx_description
1 polymer ?
#
loop_
_entity_poly.entity_id
_entity_poly.type
_entity_poly.pdbx_seq_one_letter_code
_entity_poly.pdbx_strand_id
1 'polypeptide(L)'
;MVATCQTPTASRFVNTIITASTSGTLSVWDYTEKEVLEDMERSRNWQETEIRDISMIQANGKFVSAHGQHAVLWSVKNMKIIDVLSCDDDILKVSFAADERHLIISTKKGVICWDTLCLLVVWRIQQRVGIHVGYTGCYALDGPQVMKFDAESGRVLETVQFSTPVEELIVVEKRQNAIVYVAKTAKGILCNRPRKIKQSGKSNGAVTDLKTPFSQLARQNSTTTTPKSTSSSGDQQFVRQPRPEAARLFAGPVYQLPPISFIAPLFIEKSLLPPPVRS
;
A
#
# COMPACT_ATOMS: atom_id res chain seq x y z
N MET A 1 15.59 -6.43 6.23
CA MET A 1 14.46 -6.53 5.27
C MET A 1 15.02 -6.48 3.84
N VAL A 2 14.34 -7.07 2.84
CA VAL A 2 14.61 -6.73 1.42
C VAL A 2 13.55 -5.74 1.00
N ALA A 3 13.96 -4.51 0.69
CA ALA A 3 13.05 -3.45 0.27
C ALA A 3 13.39 -3.05 -1.15
N THR A 4 12.38 -2.81 -1.99
CA THR A 4 12.57 -2.46 -3.39
C THR A 4 11.84 -1.17 -3.69
N CYS A 5 12.48 -0.25 -4.39
CA CYS A 5 11.81 0.91 -4.95
C CYS A 5 12.11 1.08 -6.43
N GLN A 6 11.12 1.66 -7.11
CA GLN A 6 11.14 1.98 -8.53
C GLN A 6 10.40 3.31 -8.73
N THR A 7 10.46 3.86 -9.93
CA THR A 7 9.65 5.03 -10.27
C THR A 7 8.19 4.60 -10.57
N PRO A 8 7.17 5.39 -10.22
CA PRO A 8 5.78 5.11 -10.61
C PRO A 8 5.34 5.74 -11.95
N THR A 9 6.11 6.68 -12.52
CA THR A 9 5.73 7.52 -13.70
C THR A 9 6.84 7.62 -14.75
N ALA A 10 6.54 8.19 -15.93
CA ALA A 10 7.55 8.45 -16.97
C ALA A 10 8.68 9.36 -16.44
N SER A 11 9.77 8.73 -16.01
CA SER A 11 10.97 9.34 -15.46
C SER A 11 12.17 8.81 -16.24
N ARG A 12 13.27 9.57 -16.26
CA ARG A 12 14.55 9.05 -16.79
C ARG A 12 15.07 7.83 -16.01
N PHE A 13 14.51 7.56 -14.83
CA PHE A 13 14.81 6.42 -13.98
C PHE A 13 13.70 5.34 -14.05
N VAL A 14 12.86 5.36 -15.08
CA VAL A 14 11.77 4.37 -15.26
C VAL A 14 12.26 2.94 -15.35
N ASN A 15 13.49 2.78 -15.82
CA ASN A 15 14.16 1.50 -15.96
C ASN A 15 15.14 1.22 -14.83
N THR A 16 15.06 1.96 -13.72
CA THR A 16 15.94 1.80 -12.57
C THR A 16 15.16 1.25 -11.38
N ILE A 17 15.70 0.19 -10.78
CA ILE A 17 15.24 -0.40 -9.52
C ILE A 17 16.34 -0.22 -8.48
N ILE A 18 15.97 0.08 -7.25
CA ILE A 18 16.88 0.06 -6.11
C ILE A 18 16.40 -1.00 -5.14
N THR A 19 17.32 -1.86 -4.72
CA THR A 19 17.06 -2.87 -3.70
C THR A 19 17.91 -2.61 -2.48
N ALA A 20 17.32 -2.73 -1.29
CA ALA A 20 18.01 -2.72 -0.02
C ALA A 20 18.19 -4.15 0.49
N SER A 21 19.41 -4.51 0.88
CA SER A 21 19.70 -5.78 1.56
C SER A 21 19.51 -5.65 3.08
N THR A 22 19.43 -6.79 3.76
CA THR A 22 19.46 -6.85 5.22
C THR A 22 20.77 -6.34 5.82
N SER A 23 21.87 -6.33 5.05
CA SER A 23 23.18 -5.79 5.46
C SER A 23 23.30 -4.28 5.29
N GLY A 24 22.23 -3.59 4.86
CA GLY A 24 22.23 -2.14 4.65
C GLY A 24 22.74 -1.68 3.29
N THR A 25 23.02 -2.62 2.38
CA THR A 25 23.50 -2.30 1.03
C THR A 25 22.33 -1.93 0.14
N LEU A 26 22.42 -0.77 -0.51
CA LEU A 26 21.57 -0.32 -1.60
C LEU A 26 22.26 -0.71 -2.92
N SER A 27 21.68 -1.66 -3.64
CA SER A 27 22.09 -2.01 -5.01
C SER A 27 21.20 -1.30 -6.01
N VAL A 28 21.80 -0.85 -7.11
CA VAL A 28 21.11 -0.19 -8.22
C VAL A 28 21.08 -1.14 -9.40
N TRP A 29 19.90 -1.30 -9.99
CA TRP A 29 19.67 -2.17 -11.13
C TRP A 29 19.08 -1.35 -12.25
N ASP A 30 19.66 -1.46 -13.44
CA ASP A 30 19.03 -0.95 -14.65
C ASP A 30 18.51 -2.13 -15.47
N TYR A 31 17.33 -1.96 -16.05
CA TYR A 31 16.72 -2.98 -16.88
C TYR A 31 16.26 -2.45 -18.24
N THR A 32 16.30 -3.32 -19.23
CA THR A 32 15.65 -3.12 -20.52
C THR A 32 14.73 -4.30 -20.80
N GLU A 33 14.08 -4.33 -21.96
CA GLU A 33 13.32 -5.51 -22.38
C GLU A 33 14.18 -6.78 -22.51
N LYS A 34 15.50 -6.62 -22.67
CA LYS A 34 16.42 -7.73 -22.99
C LYS A 34 17.29 -8.18 -21.82
N GLU A 35 17.53 -7.30 -20.85
CA GLU A 35 18.51 -7.55 -19.79
C GLU A 35 18.19 -6.80 -18.50
N VAL A 36 18.70 -7.32 -17.39
CA VAL A 36 18.71 -6.66 -16.07
C VAL A 36 20.15 -6.72 -15.58
N LEU A 37 20.75 -5.56 -15.33
CA LEU A 37 22.14 -5.43 -14.93
C LEU A 37 22.25 -4.71 -13.59
N GLU A 38 23.02 -5.28 -12.66
CA GLU A 38 23.43 -4.57 -11.45
C GLU A 38 24.55 -3.59 -11.78
N ASP A 39 24.39 -2.34 -11.34
CA ASP A 39 25.47 -1.37 -11.36
C ASP A 39 26.25 -1.43 -10.04
N MET A 40 27.25 -2.30 -10.04
CA MET A 40 28.15 -2.52 -8.90
C MET A 40 28.89 -1.26 -8.46
N GLU A 41 29.16 -0.33 -9.38
CA GLU A 41 29.85 0.94 -9.09
C GLU A 41 28.96 1.92 -8.34
N ARG A 42 27.63 1.77 -8.47
CA ARG A 42 26.63 2.57 -7.75
C ARG A 42 26.11 1.90 -6.48
N SER A 43 26.51 0.67 -6.15
CA SER A 43 26.14 0.05 -4.89
C SER A 43 26.71 0.82 -3.70
N ARG A 44 25.86 1.16 -2.72
CA ARG A 44 26.23 1.99 -1.56
C ARG A 44 25.70 1.39 -0.27
N ASN A 45 26.30 1.82 0.82
CA ASN A 45 25.83 1.54 2.16
C ASN A 45 25.99 2.85 2.97
N TRP A 46 25.11 3.08 3.93
CA TRP A 46 25.28 4.17 4.89
C TRP A 46 25.60 3.58 6.25
N GLN A 47 26.82 3.83 6.74
CA GLN A 47 27.29 3.48 8.09
C GLN A 47 27.13 2.01 8.51
N GLU A 48 27.04 1.09 7.55
CA GLU A 48 26.82 -0.35 7.78
C GLU A 48 25.54 -0.65 8.59
N THR A 49 24.55 0.25 8.52
CA THR A 49 23.31 0.13 9.28
C THR A 49 22.22 -0.59 8.48
N GLU A 50 21.38 -1.36 9.18
CA GLU A 50 20.22 -2.02 8.57
C GLU A 50 19.24 -1.00 7.99
N ILE A 51 18.78 -1.26 6.76
CA ILE A 51 17.69 -0.53 6.12
C ILE A 51 16.35 -1.13 6.57
N ARG A 52 15.52 -0.28 7.19
CA ARG A 52 14.19 -0.66 7.67
C ARG A 52 13.08 -0.38 6.66
N ASP A 53 13.25 0.66 5.84
CA ASP A 53 12.29 1.02 4.81
C ASP A 53 12.96 1.86 3.71
N ILE A 54 12.33 1.91 2.54
CA ILE A 54 12.79 2.70 1.40
C ILE A 54 11.60 3.34 0.69
N SER A 55 11.73 4.62 0.33
CA SER A 55 10.71 5.34 -0.43
C SER A 55 10.77 4.97 -1.91
N MET A 56 9.70 5.27 -2.64
CA MET A 56 9.71 5.28 -4.11
C MET A 56 10.77 6.26 -4.67
N ILE A 57 11.23 6.00 -5.90
CA ILE A 57 12.07 6.93 -6.64
C ILE A 57 11.18 8.05 -7.20
N GLN A 58 11.56 9.29 -6.92
CA GLN A 58 10.89 10.48 -7.44
C GLN A 58 11.29 10.75 -8.91
N ALA A 59 10.49 11.53 -9.64
CA ALA A 59 10.80 11.87 -11.03
C ALA A 59 12.13 12.63 -11.17
N ASN A 60 12.50 13.42 -10.15
CA ASN A 60 13.77 14.14 -10.09
C ASN A 60 15.00 13.22 -9.86
N GLY A 61 14.80 11.94 -9.53
CA GLY A 61 15.87 10.99 -9.21
C GLY A 61 16.36 11.05 -7.78
N LYS A 62 15.48 11.34 -6.83
CA LYS A 62 15.74 11.21 -5.40
C LYS A 62 14.97 10.04 -4.82
N PHE A 63 15.52 9.43 -3.78
CA PHE A 63 14.81 8.49 -2.91
C PHE A 63 15.37 8.57 -1.50
N VAL A 64 14.67 7.99 -0.53
CA VAL A 64 15.06 7.99 0.87
C VAL A 64 15.12 6.56 1.39
N SER A 65 16.15 6.25 2.18
CA SER A 65 16.22 5.02 2.98
C SER A 65 16.21 5.34 4.47
N ALA A 66 15.55 4.48 5.25
CA ALA A 66 15.44 4.58 6.69
C ALA A 66 16.45 3.65 7.38
N HIS A 67 17.31 4.22 8.22
CA HIS A 67 18.42 3.58 8.91
C HIS A 67 18.34 3.87 10.41
N GLY A 68 17.71 2.99 11.18
CA GLY A 68 17.47 3.24 12.61
C GLY A 68 16.69 4.56 12.81
N GLN A 69 17.35 5.58 13.33
CA GLN A 69 16.78 6.91 13.59
C GLN A 69 17.04 7.93 12.46
N HIS A 70 17.66 7.51 11.36
CA HIS A 70 18.12 8.40 10.29
C HIS A 70 17.40 8.14 8.97
N ALA A 71 16.83 9.18 8.38
CA ALA A 71 16.34 9.17 7.00
C ALA A 71 17.41 9.76 6.09
N VAL A 72 17.97 8.95 5.19
CA VAL A 72 19.05 9.36 4.29
C VAL A 72 18.48 9.63 2.91
N LEU A 73 18.63 10.86 2.42
CA LEU A 73 18.19 11.29 1.09
C LEU A 73 19.32 11.08 0.08
N TRP A 74 19.03 10.38 -1.02
CA TRP A 74 20.01 9.97 -2.02
C TRP A 74 19.69 10.55 -3.39
N SER A 75 20.73 10.76 -4.21
CA SER A 75 20.60 10.96 -5.65
C SER A 75 20.77 9.63 -6.38
N VAL A 76 19.76 9.18 -7.13
CA VAL A 76 19.83 7.96 -7.96
C VAL A 76 20.92 8.06 -9.03
N LYS A 77 21.21 9.27 -9.53
CA LYS A 77 22.17 9.49 -10.62
C LYS A 77 23.58 9.02 -10.28
N ASN A 78 24.02 9.23 -9.04
CA ASN A 78 25.40 8.94 -8.62
C ASN A 78 25.50 8.27 -7.25
N MET A 79 24.35 7.93 -6.65
CA MET A 79 24.20 7.36 -5.32
C MET A 79 24.95 8.14 -4.24
N LYS A 80 25.04 9.47 -4.40
CA LYS A 80 25.54 10.36 -3.34
C LYS A 80 24.42 10.73 -2.39
N ILE A 81 24.79 10.85 -1.12
CA ILE A 81 23.93 11.40 -0.08
C ILE A 81 23.76 12.89 -0.35
N ILE A 82 22.51 13.32 -0.39
CA ILE A 82 22.12 14.72 -0.51
C ILE A 82 22.02 15.33 0.89
N ASP A 83 21.32 14.63 1.80
CA ASP A 83 21.13 15.06 3.18
C ASP A 83 20.71 13.90 4.09
N VAL A 84 20.80 14.10 5.40
CA VAL A 84 20.39 13.14 6.43
C VAL A 84 19.54 13.84 7.48
N LEU A 85 18.30 13.37 7.66
CA LEU A 85 17.46 13.79 8.77
C LEU A 85 17.56 12.79 9.93
N SER A 86 17.94 13.28 11.11
CA SER A 86 17.90 12.52 12.36
C SER A 86 16.57 12.72 13.08
N CYS A 87 15.97 11.62 13.52
CA CYS A 87 14.71 11.57 14.27
C CYS A 87 14.98 11.20 15.74
N ASP A 88 14.02 11.51 16.62
CA ASP A 88 14.13 11.22 18.07
C ASP A 88 13.80 9.75 18.44
N ASP A 89 13.45 8.94 17.45
CA ASP A 89 13.13 7.51 17.61
C ASP A 89 13.36 6.77 16.28
N ASP A 90 13.38 5.45 16.39
CA ASP A 90 13.44 4.52 15.29
C ASP A 90 12.35 4.80 14.25
N ILE A 91 12.80 4.97 13.01
CA ILE A 91 11.96 5.12 11.84
C ILE A 91 11.34 3.76 11.51
N LEU A 92 10.04 3.79 11.26
CA LEU A 92 9.21 2.65 10.88
C LEU A 92 8.88 2.67 9.39
N LYS A 93 8.52 3.83 8.84
CA LYS A 93 8.27 4.00 7.40
C LYS A 93 8.71 5.37 6.89
N VAL A 94 9.09 5.41 5.60
CA VAL A 94 9.37 6.64 4.85
C VAL A 94 8.64 6.61 3.52
N SER A 95 7.91 7.68 3.19
CA SER A 95 7.23 7.74 1.89
C SER A 95 7.03 9.18 1.43
N PHE A 96 7.27 9.41 0.15
CA PHE A 96 7.01 10.70 -0.48
C PHE A 96 5.50 10.90 -0.67
N ALA A 97 5.05 12.09 -0.29
CA ALA A 97 3.74 12.57 -0.68
C ALA A 97 3.66 12.73 -2.21
N ALA A 98 2.43 12.79 -2.73
CA ALA A 98 2.16 12.90 -4.16
C ALA A 98 2.71 14.20 -4.80
N ASP A 99 3.09 15.20 -3.99
CA ASP A 99 3.71 16.45 -4.43
C ASP A 99 5.21 16.33 -4.78
N GLU A 100 5.81 15.15 -4.58
CA GLU A 100 7.23 14.88 -4.80
C GLU A 100 8.19 15.84 -4.06
N ARG A 101 7.75 16.47 -2.98
CA ARG A 101 8.56 17.38 -2.17
C ARG A 101 8.59 16.95 -0.71
N HIS A 102 7.42 16.67 -0.15
CA HIS A 102 7.27 16.33 1.25
C HIS A 102 7.47 14.83 1.46
N LEU A 103 8.37 14.48 2.36
CA LEU A 103 8.55 13.12 2.84
C LEU A 103 7.84 12.97 4.19
N ILE A 104 6.96 11.99 4.29
CA ILE A 104 6.32 11.60 5.54
C ILE A 104 7.13 10.46 6.15
N ILE A 105 7.56 10.67 7.39
CA ILE A 105 8.34 9.72 8.18
C ILE A 105 7.49 9.33 9.39
N SER A 106 7.26 8.03 9.57
CA SER A 106 6.63 7.51 10.78
C SER A 106 7.68 6.88 11.69
N THR A 107 7.55 7.15 12.99
CA THR A 107 8.37 6.56 14.05
C THR A 107 7.46 5.89 15.08
N LYS A 108 8.02 5.25 16.10
CA LYS A 108 7.22 4.70 17.21
C LYS A 108 6.47 5.77 18.02
N LYS A 109 7.00 6.99 18.09
CA LYS A 109 6.48 8.08 18.92
C LYS A 109 5.67 9.12 18.16
N GLY A 110 5.79 9.17 16.84
CA GLY A 110 5.27 10.30 16.09
C GLY A 110 5.45 10.22 14.59
N VAL A 111 5.02 11.29 13.93
CA VAL A 111 5.10 11.47 12.48
C VAL A 111 5.77 12.81 12.20
N ILE A 112 6.67 12.81 11.23
CA ILE A 112 7.45 13.96 10.82
C ILE A 112 7.21 14.19 9.34
N CYS A 113 6.99 15.45 8.95
CA CYS A 113 7.06 15.88 7.56
C CYS A 113 8.37 16.61 7.33
N TRP A 114 9.14 16.11 6.35
CA TRP A 114 10.39 16.70 5.93
C TRP A 114 10.25 17.23 4.50
N ASP A 115 10.53 18.51 4.30
CA ASP A 115 10.63 19.09 2.97
C ASP A 115 12.01 18.79 2.39
N THR A 116 12.06 17.92 1.39
CA THR A 116 13.32 17.48 0.76
C THR A 116 13.84 18.43 -0.32
N LEU A 117 13.12 19.51 -0.60
CA LEU A 117 13.60 20.62 -1.41
C LEU A 117 14.33 21.65 -0.54
N CYS A 118 13.72 22.04 0.58
CA CYS A 118 14.28 23.03 1.50
C CYS A 118 15.16 22.43 2.60
N LEU A 119 15.17 21.09 2.73
CA LEU A 119 15.92 20.33 3.73
C LEU A 119 15.55 20.68 5.18
N LEU A 120 14.27 20.94 5.43
CA LEU A 120 13.76 21.39 6.73
C LEU A 120 12.55 20.57 7.18
N VAL A 121 12.47 20.29 8.48
CA VAL A 121 11.27 19.71 9.08
C VAL A 121 10.17 20.77 9.07
N VAL A 122 9.07 20.47 8.36
CA VAL A 122 7.93 21.38 8.23
C VAL A 122 7.06 21.31 9.47
N TRP A 123 6.72 20.10 9.90
CA TRP A 123 5.94 19.84 11.09
C TRP A 123 6.26 18.47 11.67
N ARG A 124 5.92 18.28 12.95
CA ARG A 124 6.01 17.01 13.65
C ARG A 124 4.82 16.85 14.59
N ILE A 125 4.34 15.63 14.75
CA ILE A 125 3.35 15.27 15.77
C ILE A 125 3.93 14.17 16.66
N GLN A 126 3.70 14.28 17.96
CA GLN A 126 4.13 13.27 18.96
C GLN A 126 2.94 12.38 19.33
N GLN A 127 2.37 11.73 18.32
CA GLN A 127 1.28 10.79 18.49
C GLN A 127 1.55 9.54 17.66
N ARG A 128 1.37 8.38 18.28
CA ARG A 128 1.46 7.10 17.59
C ARG A 128 0.21 6.88 16.75
N VAL A 129 0.36 7.01 15.44
CA VAL A 129 -0.69 6.71 14.44
C VAL A 129 -0.12 5.83 13.34
N GLY A 130 -0.95 4.99 12.73
CA GLY A 130 -0.57 4.30 11.51
C GLY A 130 -0.48 5.29 10.35
N ILE A 131 0.45 5.08 9.41
CA ILE A 131 0.62 5.95 8.25
C ILE A 131 0.58 5.14 6.97
N HIS A 132 -0.22 5.62 6.02
CA HIS A 132 -0.25 5.17 4.64
C HIS A 132 -0.12 6.39 3.73
N VAL A 133 0.82 6.35 2.80
CA VAL A 133 1.04 7.41 1.80
C VAL A 133 1.05 6.76 0.44
N GLY A 134 0.30 7.33 -0.48
CA GLY A 134 0.25 6.90 -1.87
C GLY A 134 -0.14 8.05 -2.78
N TYR A 135 -0.32 7.75 -4.07
CA TYR A 135 -0.66 8.74 -5.09
C TYR A 135 -2.01 9.45 -4.86
N THR A 136 -2.90 8.88 -4.04
CA THR A 136 -4.21 9.46 -3.71
C THR A 136 -4.16 10.44 -2.53
N GLY A 137 -3.07 10.44 -1.76
CA GLY A 137 -2.82 11.33 -0.63
C GLY A 137 -2.12 10.65 0.54
N CYS A 138 -2.08 11.37 1.66
CA CYS A 138 -1.52 10.90 2.93
C CYS A 138 -2.66 10.60 3.92
N TYR A 139 -2.53 9.49 4.64
CA TYR A 139 -3.57 8.96 5.52
C TYR A 139 -2.99 8.54 6.86
N ALA A 140 -3.61 9.03 7.94
CA ALA A 140 -3.33 8.62 9.31
C ALA A 140 -4.42 7.66 9.80
N LEU A 141 -4.00 6.62 10.53
CA LEU A 141 -4.86 5.57 11.07
C LEU A 141 -4.82 5.65 12.59
N ASP A 142 -5.96 5.96 13.20
CA ASP A 142 -6.13 5.99 14.65
C ASP A 142 -7.35 5.16 15.05
N GLY A 143 -7.11 3.93 15.49
CA GLY A 143 -8.15 2.94 15.74
C GLY A 143 -9.06 2.80 14.51
N PRO A 144 -10.37 3.05 14.62
CA PRO A 144 -11.31 2.92 13.51
C PRO A 144 -11.34 4.15 12.57
N GLN A 145 -10.58 5.21 12.85
CA GLN A 145 -10.57 6.42 12.04
C GLN A 145 -9.45 6.37 11.00
N VAL A 146 -9.81 6.73 9.77
CA VAL A 146 -8.89 6.99 8.68
C VAL A 146 -8.99 8.46 8.33
N MET A 147 -7.92 9.22 8.61
CA MET A 147 -7.85 10.65 8.40
C MET A 147 -6.96 10.95 7.20
N LYS A 148 -7.55 11.47 6.12
CA LYS A 148 -6.77 12.05 5.03
C LYS A 148 -6.22 13.40 5.49
N PHE A 149 -4.93 13.64 5.28
CA PHE A 149 -4.30 14.91 5.64
C PHE A 149 -3.49 15.48 4.48
N ASP A 150 -3.31 16.80 4.53
CA ASP A 150 -2.44 17.55 3.63
C ASP A 150 -0.98 17.43 4.07
N ALA A 151 -0.08 17.07 3.16
CA ALA A 151 1.31 16.78 3.50
C ALA A 151 2.07 18.04 3.95
N GLU A 152 1.83 19.18 3.32
CA GLU A 152 2.53 20.44 3.61
C GLU A 152 2.10 21.00 4.97
N SER A 153 0.80 21.08 5.24
CA SER A 153 0.28 21.73 6.45
C SER A 153 0.02 20.77 7.61
N GLY A 154 -0.02 19.45 7.37
CA GLY A 154 -0.41 18.45 8.36
C GLY A 154 -1.89 18.50 8.73
N ARG A 155 -2.71 19.33 8.07
CA ARG A 155 -4.12 19.50 8.39
C ARG A 155 -4.94 18.31 7.90
N VAL A 156 -5.85 17.84 8.75
CA VAL A 156 -6.84 16.83 8.37
C VAL A 156 -7.83 17.45 7.39
N LEU A 157 -7.99 16.80 6.24
CA LEU A 157 -8.88 17.22 5.15
C LEU A 157 -10.22 16.47 5.20
N GLU A 158 -10.17 15.17 5.50
CA GLU A 158 -11.34 14.29 5.53
C GLU A 158 -11.10 13.18 6.56
N THR A 159 -12.16 12.79 7.27
CA THR A 159 -12.12 11.64 8.19
C THR A 159 -13.20 10.64 7.80
N VAL A 160 -12.79 9.39 7.65
CA VAL A 160 -13.68 8.25 7.42
C VAL A 160 -13.66 7.34 8.63
N GLN A 161 -14.85 6.98 9.11
CA GLN A 161 -15.05 6.11 10.25
C GLN A 161 -15.35 4.69 9.77
N PHE A 162 -14.56 3.71 10.22
CA PHE A 162 -14.82 2.28 10.03
C PHE A 162 -15.58 1.70 11.23
N SER A 163 -16.28 0.60 11.01
CA SER A 163 -16.96 -0.17 12.06
C SER A 163 -16.00 -0.92 13.00
N THR A 164 -14.73 -1.08 12.62
CA THR A 164 -13.69 -1.70 13.45
C THR A 164 -12.36 -0.98 13.31
N PRO A 165 -11.45 -1.09 14.30
CA PRO A 165 -10.10 -0.59 14.18
C PRO A 165 -9.38 -1.07 12.93
N VAL A 166 -8.75 -0.14 12.22
CA VAL A 166 -7.97 -0.36 11.01
C VAL A 166 -6.52 -0.58 11.40
N GLU A 167 -5.96 -1.73 11.03
CA GLU A 167 -4.55 -2.06 11.25
C GLU A 167 -3.68 -1.54 10.11
N GLU A 168 -4.19 -1.60 8.88
CA GLU A 168 -3.47 -1.23 7.68
C GLU A 168 -4.43 -0.86 6.54
N LEU A 169 -4.09 0.16 5.76
CA LEU A 169 -4.73 0.42 4.47
C LEU A 169 -3.99 -0.34 3.37
N ILE A 170 -4.73 -1.22 2.69
CA ILE A 170 -4.23 -2.03 1.58
C ILE A 170 -4.40 -1.27 0.27
N VAL A 171 -5.59 -0.69 0.05
CA VAL A 171 -5.90 0.04 -1.18
C VAL A 171 -6.61 1.33 -0.84
N VAL A 172 -6.13 2.41 -1.45
CA VAL A 172 -6.85 3.68 -1.49
C VAL A 172 -6.94 4.13 -2.95
N GLU A 173 -8.13 4.02 -3.53
CA GLU A 173 -8.36 4.29 -4.95
C GLU A 173 -9.34 5.47 -5.10
N LYS A 174 -8.98 6.47 -5.89
CA LYS A 174 -9.90 7.55 -6.26
C LYS A 174 -10.69 7.15 -7.51
N ARG A 175 -12.01 6.96 -7.37
CA ARG A 175 -12.94 6.70 -8.48
C ARG A 175 -13.89 7.88 -8.68
N GLN A 176 -13.73 8.59 -9.80
CA GLN A 176 -14.54 9.78 -10.15
C GLN A 176 -14.59 10.79 -8.99
N ASN A 177 -15.66 10.78 -8.19
CA ASN A 177 -15.90 11.68 -7.06
C ASN A 177 -15.89 10.98 -5.69
N ALA A 178 -15.30 9.79 -5.58
CA ALA A 178 -15.31 8.99 -4.36
C ALA A 178 -13.95 8.31 -4.15
N ILE A 179 -13.52 8.20 -2.90
CA ILE A 179 -12.38 7.37 -2.53
C ILE A 179 -12.91 6.03 -2.02
N VAL A 180 -12.33 4.94 -2.51
CA VAL A 180 -12.58 3.58 -2.04
C VAL A 180 -11.42 3.17 -1.16
N TYR A 181 -11.72 2.72 0.05
CA TYR A 181 -10.72 2.26 1.00
C TYR A 181 -10.88 0.76 1.21
N VAL A 182 -9.78 0.02 1.10
CA VAL A 182 -9.71 -1.37 1.51
C VAL A 182 -8.74 -1.47 2.68
N ALA A 183 -9.26 -1.89 3.83
CA ALA A 183 -8.57 -1.89 5.11
C ALA A 183 -8.45 -3.31 5.65
N LYS A 184 -7.29 -3.65 6.22
CA LYS A 184 -7.12 -4.81 7.08
C LYS A 184 -7.53 -4.45 8.50
N THR A 185 -8.28 -5.33 9.13
CA THR A 185 -8.75 -5.20 10.51
C THR A 185 -8.58 -6.55 11.21
N ALA A 186 -8.67 -6.55 12.54
CA ALA A 186 -8.68 -7.80 13.33
C ALA A 186 -9.80 -8.78 12.93
N LYS A 187 -10.90 -8.28 12.32
CA LYS A 187 -12.04 -9.11 11.87
C LYS A 187 -11.94 -9.55 10.40
N GLY A 188 -10.88 -9.16 9.69
CA GLY A 188 -10.69 -9.42 8.27
C GLY A 188 -10.56 -8.15 7.44
N ILE A 189 -10.87 -8.24 6.15
CA ILE A 189 -10.73 -7.13 5.19
C ILE A 189 -12.06 -6.38 5.10
N LEU A 190 -12.04 -5.06 5.26
CA LEU A 190 -13.19 -4.18 5.08
C LEU A 190 -13.02 -3.31 3.83
N CYS A 191 -14.09 -3.13 3.09
CA CYS A 191 -14.15 -2.23 1.94
C CYS A 191 -15.15 -1.10 2.24
N ASN A 192 -14.64 0.11 2.41
CA ASN A 192 -15.46 1.30 2.47
C ASN A 192 -15.63 1.84 1.04
N ARG A 193 -16.85 1.69 0.50
CA ARG A 193 -17.20 2.15 -0.84
C ARG A 193 -18.38 3.12 -0.76
N PRO A 194 -18.21 4.38 -1.22
CA PRO A 194 -19.30 5.35 -1.22
C PRO A 194 -20.49 4.91 -2.09
N ARG A 195 -21.71 5.06 -1.55
CA ARG A 195 -22.99 4.63 -2.17
C ARG A 195 -23.25 5.19 -3.57
N LYS A 196 -22.60 6.31 -3.95
CA LYS A 196 -22.81 6.99 -5.24
C LYS A 196 -22.10 6.32 -6.43
N ILE A 197 -21.21 5.35 -6.20
CA ILE A 197 -20.59 4.59 -7.30
C ILE A 197 -21.61 3.54 -7.79
N LYS A 198 -22.53 3.97 -8.66
CA LYS A 198 -23.53 3.09 -9.30
C LYS A 198 -22.84 1.85 -9.85
N GLN A 199 -23.40 0.68 -9.58
CA GLN A 199 -23.04 -0.53 -10.29
C GLN A 199 -23.40 -0.30 -11.76
N SER A 200 -22.40 -0.15 -12.63
CA SER A 200 -22.59 -0.35 -14.06
C SER A 200 -22.87 -1.84 -14.27
N GLY A 201 -24.11 -2.25 -14.00
CA GLY A 201 -24.58 -3.63 -14.05
C GLY A 201 -25.99 -3.76 -14.59
N LYS A 202 -26.46 -2.77 -15.36
CA LYS A 202 -27.62 -2.89 -16.24
C LYS A 202 -27.30 -2.25 -17.59
N SER A 203 -26.47 -2.92 -18.38
CA SER A 203 -26.52 -2.78 -19.82
C SER A 203 -27.62 -3.71 -20.33
N ASN A 204 -28.81 -3.16 -20.61
CA ASN A 204 -29.86 -3.82 -21.39
C ASN A 204 -29.47 -3.86 -22.88
N GLY A 205 -28.36 -4.52 -23.20
CA GLY A 205 -27.90 -4.71 -24.56
C GLY A 205 -27.00 -5.92 -24.58
N ALA A 206 -27.30 -6.87 -25.47
CA ALA A 206 -26.59 -8.11 -25.65
C ALA A 206 -25.11 -7.84 -25.99
N VAL A 207 -24.27 -7.73 -24.97
CA VAL A 207 -22.83 -7.84 -25.10
C VAL A 207 -22.55 -9.32 -24.97
N THR A 208 -22.12 -9.93 -26.07
CA THR A 208 -21.60 -11.29 -26.10
C THR A 208 -20.59 -11.45 -24.98
N ASP A 209 -20.93 -12.28 -23.99
CA ASP A 209 -20.07 -12.66 -22.88
C ASP A 209 -18.74 -13.14 -23.45
N LEU A 210 -17.72 -12.28 -23.42
CA LEU A 210 -16.35 -12.73 -23.54
C LEU A 210 -16.14 -13.69 -22.36
N LYS A 211 -16.04 -14.98 -22.66
CA LYS A 211 -15.72 -16.05 -21.71
C LYS A 211 -14.35 -15.78 -21.09
N THR A 212 -14.32 -14.88 -20.11
CA THR A 212 -13.19 -14.82 -19.20
C THR A 212 -13.26 -16.06 -18.31
N PRO A 213 -12.11 -16.62 -17.89
CA PRO A 213 -12.08 -17.75 -16.95
C PRO A 213 -12.90 -17.49 -15.67
N PHE A 214 -13.06 -16.21 -15.30
CA PHE A 214 -13.80 -15.77 -14.12
C PHE A 214 -15.32 -15.80 -14.27
N SER A 215 -15.85 -15.82 -15.50
CA SER A 215 -17.30 -15.89 -15.75
C SER A 215 -17.94 -17.21 -15.29
N GLN A 216 -17.13 -18.27 -15.17
CA GLN A 216 -17.56 -19.58 -14.68
C GLN A 216 -17.76 -19.60 -13.15
N LEU A 217 -17.08 -18.72 -12.42
CA LEU A 217 -17.17 -18.63 -10.96
C LEU A 217 -18.45 -17.93 -10.47
N ALA A 218 -19.04 -17.07 -11.30
CA ALA A 218 -20.22 -16.28 -10.92
C ALA A 218 -21.56 -17.04 -11.03
N ARG A 219 -21.61 -18.14 -11.79
CA ARG A 219 -22.88 -18.80 -12.18
C ARG A 219 -23.44 -19.76 -11.12
N GLN A 220 -22.73 -20.07 -10.05
CA GLN A 220 -23.15 -21.14 -9.15
C GLN A 220 -24.24 -20.79 -8.12
N ASN A 221 -24.64 -19.52 -7.93
CA ASN A 221 -25.54 -19.16 -6.81
C ASN A 221 -26.79 -18.34 -7.16
N SER A 222 -27.23 -18.25 -8.43
CA SER A 222 -28.46 -17.53 -8.77
C SER A 222 -29.72 -18.40 -8.63
N THR A 223 -29.94 -19.00 -7.46
CA THR A 223 -31.26 -19.49 -7.03
C THR A 223 -31.38 -19.34 -5.52
N THR A 224 -31.72 -18.14 -5.06
CA THR A 224 -32.55 -17.97 -3.85
C THR A 224 -33.08 -16.55 -3.76
N THR A 225 -34.39 -16.49 -3.58
CA THR A 225 -35.26 -15.33 -3.42
C THR A 225 -34.94 -14.52 -2.16
N THR A 226 -35.11 -13.20 -2.25
CA THR A 226 -34.88 -12.16 -1.24
C THR A 226 -35.75 -12.31 0.03
N PRO A 227 -35.48 -11.59 1.15
CA PRO A 227 -36.08 -10.25 1.28
C PRO A 227 -35.18 -9.15 1.83
N LYS A 228 -35.63 -7.92 1.56
CA LYS A 228 -35.06 -6.60 1.88
C LYS A 228 -34.81 -6.40 3.38
N SER A 229 -33.70 -5.74 3.72
CA SER A 229 -33.57 -4.96 4.95
C SER A 229 -33.20 -3.51 4.64
N THR A 230 -33.98 -2.63 5.27
CA THR A 230 -33.97 -1.17 5.20
C THR A 230 -33.06 -0.58 6.28
N SER A 231 -32.35 0.52 5.94
CA SER A 231 -31.55 1.41 6.83
C SER A 231 -30.31 0.77 7.46
N SER A 232 -29.13 1.38 7.60
CA SER A 232 -28.65 2.76 7.64
C SER A 232 -27.13 2.75 7.30
N SER A 233 -26.50 3.90 7.03
CA SER A 233 -25.04 4.13 6.74
C SER A 233 -24.19 2.98 6.17
N GLY A 234 -23.91 3.03 4.86
CA GLY A 234 -23.43 1.87 4.09
C GLY A 234 -21.94 1.58 4.20
N ASP A 235 -21.53 0.92 5.28
CA ASP A 235 -20.46 -0.07 5.20
C ASP A 235 -20.99 -1.25 4.37
N GLN A 236 -20.47 -1.48 3.15
CA GLN A 236 -20.64 -2.78 2.52
C GLN A 236 -19.64 -3.72 3.17
N GLN A 237 -20.10 -4.34 4.26
CA GLN A 237 -19.34 -5.30 5.03
C GLN A 237 -19.15 -6.59 4.20
N PHE A 238 -18.06 -6.66 3.43
CA PHE A 238 -17.51 -7.95 3.03
C PHE A 238 -16.74 -8.54 4.22
N VAL A 239 -17.43 -8.86 5.33
CA VAL A 239 -16.83 -9.72 6.35
C VAL A 239 -16.80 -11.11 5.77
N ARG A 240 -15.69 -11.40 5.10
CA ARG A 240 -15.23 -12.76 4.98
C ARG A 240 -14.05 -12.87 5.90
N GLN A 241 -14.30 -13.44 7.08
CA GLN A 241 -13.23 -13.89 7.94
C GLN A 241 -12.33 -14.75 7.07
N PRO A 242 -11.03 -14.43 6.90
CA PRO A 242 -10.12 -15.38 6.33
C PRO A 242 -10.19 -16.60 7.25
N ARG A 243 -10.72 -17.73 6.76
CA ARG A 243 -10.65 -18.97 7.52
C ARG A 243 -9.16 -19.16 7.84
N PRO A 244 -8.77 -19.52 9.06
CA PRO A 244 -7.36 -19.72 9.42
C PRO A 244 -6.62 -20.61 8.41
N GLU A 245 -7.35 -21.55 7.80
CA GLU A 245 -6.91 -22.42 6.70
C GLU A 245 -6.46 -21.66 5.44
N ALA A 246 -7.13 -20.56 5.07
CA ALA A 246 -6.77 -19.77 3.89
C ALA A 246 -5.56 -18.87 4.13
N ALA A 247 -5.35 -18.40 5.37
CA ALA A 247 -4.13 -17.69 5.74
C ALA A 247 -2.89 -18.62 5.68
N ARG A 248 -3.07 -19.93 5.94
CA ARG A 248 -2.01 -20.94 5.76
C ARG A 248 -1.59 -21.15 4.30
N LEU A 249 -2.44 -20.79 3.31
CA LEU A 249 -2.06 -20.86 1.89
C LEU A 249 -0.93 -19.89 1.53
N PHE A 250 -0.73 -18.84 2.35
CA PHE A 250 0.33 -17.84 2.17
C PHE A 250 1.44 -17.99 3.23
N ALA A 251 1.39 -19.04 4.05
CA ALA A 251 2.40 -19.30 5.06
C ALA A 251 3.51 -20.19 4.47
N GLY A 252 4.73 -19.65 4.41
CA GLY A 252 5.91 -20.35 3.93
C GLY A 252 6.83 -19.42 3.15
N PRO A 253 8.08 -19.84 2.86
CA PRO A 253 8.97 -19.13 1.96
C PRO A 253 8.31 -18.95 0.57
N VAL A 254 8.50 -17.79 -0.07
CA VAL A 254 7.86 -17.43 -1.35
C VAL A 254 8.07 -18.47 -2.46
N TYR A 255 9.18 -19.21 -2.42
CA TYR A 255 9.50 -20.29 -3.37
C TYR A 255 8.76 -21.62 -3.12
N GLN A 256 8.06 -21.77 -1.99
CA GLN A 256 7.24 -22.95 -1.66
C GLN A 256 5.75 -22.72 -1.90
N LEU A 257 5.35 -21.50 -2.29
CA LEU A 257 3.95 -21.22 -2.60
C LEU A 257 3.58 -21.89 -3.92
N PRO A 258 2.52 -22.70 -3.95
CA PRO A 258 2.04 -23.26 -5.21
C PRO A 258 1.71 -22.14 -6.21
N PRO A 259 1.75 -22.40 -7.53
CA PRO A 259 1.46 -21.38 -8.52
C PRO A 259 0.12 -20.70 -8.22
N ILE A 260 0.00 -19.39 -8.48
CA ILE A 260 -1.21 -18.60 -8.19
C ILE A 260 -2.49 -19.23 -8.76
N SER A 261 -2.37 -19.95 -9.88
CA SER A 261 -3.46 -20.71 -10.50
C SER A 261 -4.03 -21.84 -9.63
N PHE A 262 -3.23 -22.41 -8.72
CA PHE A 262 -3.64 -23.43 -7.76
C PHE A 262 -4.09 -22.82 -6.41
N ILE A 263 -3.51 -21.68 -6.01
CA ILE A 263 -3.92 -20.98 -4.78
C ILE A 263 -5.28 -20.31 -4.97
N ALA A 264 -5.54 -19.70 -6.14
CA ALA A 264 -6.74 -18.91 -6.36
C ALA A 264 -8.05 -19.69 -6.14
N PRO A 265 -8.25 -20.91 -6.69
CA PRO A 265 -9.47 -21.67 -6.46
C PRO A 265 -9.68 -22.03 -4.98
N LEU A 266 -8.63 -22.49 -4.30
CA LEU A 266 -8.68 -22.86 -2.88
C LEU A 266 -8.91 -21.66 -1.96
N PHE A 267 -8.27 -20.53 -2.27
CA PHE A 267 -8.50 -19.28 -1.56
C PHE A 267 -9.93 -18.78 -1.77
N ILE A 268 -10.45 -18.86 -2.99
CA ILE A 268 -11.85 -18.51 -3.29
C ILE A 268 -12.80 -19.45 -2.53
N GLU A 269 -12.55 -20.75 -2.51
CA GLU A 269 -13.40 -21.71 -1.80
C GLU A 269 -13.41 -21.47 -0.28
N LYS A 270 -12.23 -21.25 0.30
CA LYS A 270 -12.07 -21.15 1.76
C LYS A 270 -12.39 -19.76 2.29
N SER A 271 -12.09 -18.71 1.54
CA SER A 271 -12.28 -17.33 1.98
C SER A 271 -13.46 -16.65 1.32
N LEU A 272 -13.93 -17.12 0.16
CA LEU A 272 -14.93 -16.43 -0.66
C LEU A 272 -16.24 -17.21 -0.89
N LEU A 273 -16.44 -18.38 -0.28
CA LEU A 273 -17.75 -19.05 -0.26
C LEU A 273 -18.39 -18.94 1.13
N PRO A 274 -19.72 -18.71 1.22
CA PRO A 274 -20.43 -18.80 2.50
C PRO A 274 -20.27 -20.20 3.10
N PRO A 275 -20.30 -20.35 4.44
CA PRO A 275 -20.19 -21.66 5.07
C PRO A 275 -21.33 -22.58 4.60
N PRO A 276 -21.08 -23.89 4.43
CA PRO A 276 -22.15 -24.82 4.09
C PRO A 276 -23.20 -24.83 5.21
N VAL A 277 -24.47 -24.90 4.81
CA VAL A 277 -25.60 -25.03 5.75
C VAL A 277 -25.43 -26.36 6.48
N ARG A 278 -25.32 -26.33 7.81
CA ARG A 278 -25.33 -27.55 8.62
C ARG A 278 -26.72 -28.17 8.50
N SER A 279 -26.79 -29.38 7.95
CA SER A 279 -27.94 -30.28 8.05
C SER A 279 -28.14 -30.74 9.48
#